data_AF-A0AAV9TAJ3-F1
#
_entry.id   AF-A0AAV9TAJ3-F1
#
_cell.length_a   1.000
_cell.length_b   1.000
_cell.length_c   1.000
_cell.angle_alpha   90.00
_cell.angle_beta   90.00
_cell.angle_gamma   90.00
#
_symmetry.space_group_name_H-M   'P 1'
#
loop_
_entity.id
_entity.type
_entity.pdbx_description
1 polymer ?
#
loop_
_entity_poly.entity_id
_entity_poly.type
_entity_poly.pdbx_seq_one_letter_code
_entity_poly.pdbx_strand_id
1 'polypeptide(L)'
;MWPYTCLVSSTFYLGVLSLQQYIVEVSSVKDLDRVKKLISHDAPCAQSAKLHFRQEFENELFPGFSLDIENADGHGDYYTRCLDSVSGVVKTWQPQSYLPASRNDSTIGANTLDRPVNASILHGMTGVKDLHDAGIAGRGLTIAMVDTGVDYGHPALGDGMGEGYKIQYGIDLVGDNWQIGDSPRMDSDPYTECTDHGTHVSGIAAGNQPSLGFVGVAPEASLEHYRVSGCNRVPIQSDIIIQAVLTAYSRKVDVVSLSLTLNTGPYPDGNL
;
A
#
# COMPACT_ATOMS: atom_id res chain seq x y z
N MET A 1 61.60 -15.06 10.15
CA MET A 1 61.43 -13.93 9.22
C MET A 1 60.93 -14.47 7.89
N TRP A 2 59.62 -14.45 7.69
CA TRP A 2 58.94 -14.71 6.42
C TRP A 2 58.04 -13.48 6.18
N PRO A 3 58.04 -12.85 5.00
CA PRO A 3 57.16 -11.71 4.75
C PRO A 3 55.77 -12.22 4.36
N TYR A 4 54.74 -11.69 5.02
CA TYR A 4 53.35 -11.87 4.59
C TYR A 4 53.06 -10.87 3.48
N THR A 5 52.91 -11.37 2.25
CA THR A 5 52.35 -10.63 1.12
C THR A 5 50.84 -10.52 1.35
N CYS A 6 50.33 -9.29 1.47
CA CYS A 6 48.90 -9.04 1.54
C CYS A 6 48.31 -9.19 0.14
N LEU A 7 47.64 -10.31 -0.11
CA LEU A 7 46.83 -10.52 -1.31
C LEU A 7 45.55 -9.71 -1.17
N VAL A 8 45.47 -8.59 -1.90
CA VAL A 8 44.21 -7.89 -2.13
C VAL A 8 43.40 -8.78 -3.07
N SER A 9 42.43 -9.51 -2.53
CA SER A 9 41.46 -10.25 -3.34
C SER A 9 40.52 -9.25 -4.01
N SER A 10 40.86 -8.84 -5.23
CA SER A 10 39.90 -8.21 -6.15
C SER A 10 38.87 -9.27 -6.53
N THR A 11 37.84 -9.38 -5.71
CA THR A 11 36.68 -10.21 -6.04
C THR A 11 35.88 -9.39 -7.06
N PHE A 12 36.07 -9.69 -8.34
CA PHE A 12 35.16 -9.25 -9.40
C PHE A 12 33.77 -9.79 -9.06
N TYR A 13 32.90 -8.94 -8.51
CA TYR A 13 31.48 -9.21 -8.45
C TYR A 13 30.97 -9.22 -9.90
N LEU A 14 30.67 -10.42 -10.41
CA LEU A 14 29.80 -10.57 -11.57
C LEU A 14 28.53 -9.78 -11.30
N GLY A 15 28.29 -8.78 -12.15
CA GLY A 15 27.29 -7.73 -11.94
C GLY A 15 25.90 -8.29 -11.72
N VAL A 16 25.43 -8.19 -10.48
CA VAL A 16 24.01 -8.08 -10.22
C VAL A 16 23.60 -6.74 -10.84
N LEU A 17 22.73 -6.78 -11.85
CA LEU A 17 22.10 -5.58 -12.39
C LEU A 17 21.46 -4.85 -11.20
N SER A 18 22.05 -3.71 -10.82
CA SER A 18 21.55 -2.94 -9.68
C SER A 18 20.28 -2.22 -10.12
N LEU A 19 19.16 -2.60 -9.51
CA LEU A 19 17.85 -1.98 -9.68
C LEU A 19 17.67 -0.94 -8.58
N GLN A 20 17.48 0.33 -8.95
CA GLN A 20 17.13 1.38 -8.00
C GLN A 20 15.77 1.95 -8.33
N GLN A 21 14.94 2.13 -7.30
CA GLN A 21 13.56 2.57 -7.44
C GLN A 21 13.37 3.96 -6.86
N TYR A 22 12.57 4.78 -7.52
CA TYR A 22 12.32 6.16 -7.15
C TYR A 22 10.84 6.53 -7.31
N ILE A 23 10.39 7.45 -6.48
CA ILE A 23 9.14 8.21 -6.61
C ILE A 23 9.56 9.63 -6.91
N VAL A 24 9.04 10.20 -8.00
CA VAL A 24 9.38 11.55 -8.47
C VAL A 24 8.11 12.39 -8.46
N GLU A 25 8.07 13.41 -7.61
CA GLU A 25 7.05 14.46 -7.64
C GLU A 25 7.43 15.52 -8.68
N VAL A 26 6.46 15.97 -9.46
CA VAL A 26 6.62 17.04 -10.44
C VAL A 26 5.78 18.25 -10.06
N SER A 27 6.02 19.40 -10.69
CA SER A 27 5.33 20.65 -10.35
C SER A 27 3.83 20.65 -10.67
N SER A 28 3.41 19.88 -11.67
CA SER A 28 2.00 19.76 -12.07
C SER A 28 1.77 18.51 -12.93
N VAL A 29 0.53 18.04 -13.03
CA VAL A 29 0.15 16.92 -13.92
C VAL A 29 0.58 17.19 -15.37
N LYS A 30 0.53 18.45 -15.82
CA LYS A 30 0.93 18.86 -17.18
C LYS A 30 2.43 18.69 -17.45
N ASP A 31 3.25 18.60 -16.40
CA ASP A 31 4.70 18.45 -16.52
C ASP A 31 5.14 16.98 -16.62
N LEU A 32 4.27 16.00 -16.37
CA LEU A 32 4.62 14.57 -16.31
C LEU A 32 5.39 14.11 -17.56
N ASP A 33 4.77 14.23 -18.74
CA ASP A 33 5.39 13.81 -20.00
C ASP A 33 6.68 14.55 -20.32
N ARG A 34 6.72 15.85 -20.02
CA ARG A 34 7.89 16.69 -20.27
C ARG A 34 9.05 16.25 -19.39
N VAL A 35 8.81 16.06 -18.09
CA VAL A 35 9.83 15.65 -17.11
C VAL A 35 10.35 14.25 -17.42
N LYS A 36 9.47 13.29 -17.75
CA LYS A 36 9.89 11.94 -18.17
C LYS A 36 10.83 11.98 -19.38
N LYS A 37 10.49 12.78 -20.40
CA LYS A 37 11.37 12.99 -21.57
C LYS A 37 12.72 13.60 -21.19
N LEU A 38 12.73 14.62 -20.33
CA LEU A 38 13.98 15.23 -19.84
C LEU A 38 14.85 14.21 -19.08
N ILE A 39 14.25 13.38 -18.24
CA ILE A 39 14.97 12.31 -17.55
C ILE A 39 15.53 11.30 -18.56
N SER A 40 14.74 10.87 -19.54
CA SER A 40 15.18 9.88 -20.53
C SER A 40 16.28 10.36 -21.48
N HIS A 41 16.35 11.66 -21.77
CA HIS A 41 17.27 12.18 -22.79
C HIS A 41 18.40 13.05 -22.23
N ASP A 42 18.12 13.85 -21.20
CA ASP A 42 18.99 14.95 -20.79
C ASP A 42 19.62 14.74 -19.42
N ALA A 43 19.02 13.91 -18.55
CA ALA A 43 19.55 13.65 -17.22
C ALA A 43 20.86 12.84 -17.28
N PRO A 44 22.00 13.37 -16.78
CA PRO A 44 23.29 12.69 -16.89
C PRO A 44 23.31 11.30 -16.25
N CYS A 45 22.57 11.11 -15.16
CA CYS A 45 22.46 9.83 -14.48
C CYS A 45 21.69 8.76 -15.26
N ALA A 46 20.89 9.14 -16.26
CA ALA A 46 20.05 8.21 -17.00
C ALA A 46 20.63 7.77 -18.35
N GLN A 47 21.71 8.40 -18.83
CA GLN A 47 22.21 8.23 -20.20
C GLN A 47 22.65 6.79 -20.53
N SER A 48 23.18 6.07 -19.54
CA SER A 48 23.62 4.67 -19.68
C SER A 48 22.69 3.67 -18.99
N ALA A 49 21.66 4.16 -18.30
CA ALA A 49 20.74 3.34 -17.52
C ALA A 49 19.51 2.95 -18.34
N LYS A 50 18.92 1.80 -18.03
CA LYS A 50 17.63 1.39 -18.61
C LYS A 50 16.53 1.82 -17.64
N LEU A 51 15.66 2.70 -18.12
CA LEU A 51 14.60 3.33 -17.32
C LEU A 51 13.26 2.62 -17.52
N HIS A 52 12.55 2.37 -16.43
CA HIS A 52 11.17 1.90 -16.46
C HIS A 52 10.28 2.82 -15.64
N PHE A 53 9.47 3.63 -16.31
CA PHE A 53 8.40 4.37 -15.65
C PHE A 53 7.26 3.39 -15.33
N ARG A 54 6.85 3.34 -14.06
CA ARG A 54 5.81 2.41 -13.59
C ARG A 54 4.49 3.15 -13.42
N GLN A 55 4.22 3.68 -12.23
CA GLN A 55 2.94 4.32 -11.92
C GLN A 55 2.96 5.79 -12.28
N GLU A 56 1.83 6.30 -12.76
CA GLU A 56 1.62 7.72 -13.01
C GLU A 56 0.57 8.25 -12.03
N PHE A 57 0.98 9.19 -11.19
CA PHE A 57 0.11 9.85 -10.23
C PHE A 57 -0.48 11.09 -10.89
N GLU A 58 -1.49 10.90 -11.75
CA GLU A 58 -2.23 12.01 -12.38
C GLU A 58 -3.24 12.61 -11.40
N ASN A 59 -2.73 13.20 -10.32
CA ASN A 59 -3.54 13.78 -9.26
C ASN A 59 -3.04 15.17 -8.87
N GLU A 60 -3.95 16.11 -8.61
CA GLU A 60 -3.58 17.47 -8.22
C GLU A 60 -2.93 17.53 -6.83
N LEU A 61 -3.20 16.57 -5.94
CA LEU A 61 -2.54 16.49 -4.63
C LEU A 61 -1.08 16.07 -4.71
N PHE A 62 -0.77 15.17 -5.63
CA PHE A 62 0.57 14.61 -5.80
C PHE A 62 0.78 14.22 -7.27
N PRO A 63 1.15 15.19 -8.12
CA PRO A 63 1.50 14.91 -9.50
C PRO A 63 2.89 14.28 -9.53
N GLY A 64 3.02 13.08 -10.09
CA GLY A 64 4.30 12.39 -10.12
C GLY A 64 4.29 11.05 -10.83
N PHE A 65 5.38 10.31 -10.69
CA PHE A 65 5.47 8.93 -11.18
C PHE A 65 6.49 8.13 -10.38
N SER A 66 6.40 6.80 -10.47
CA SER A 66 7.47 5.91 -10.02
C SER A 66 8.36 5.46 -11.17
N LEU A 67 9.65 5.28 -10.87
CA LEU A 67 10.72 5.04 -11.83
C LEU A 67 11.65 3.94 -11.30
N ASP A 68 11.94 2.93 -12.12
CA ASP A 68 13.08 2.05 -11.94
C ASP A 68 14.24 2.47 -12.85
N ILE A 69 15.43 2.33 -12.30
CA ILE A 69 16.70 2.53 -12.98
C ILE A 69 17.48 1.22 -12.88
N GLU A 70 17.54 0.48 -13.98
CA GLU A 70 18.38 -0.71 -14.13
C GLU A 70 19.79 -0.31 -14.55
N ASN A 71 20.78 -1.14 -14.16
CA ASN A 71 22.21 -0.87 -14.36
C ASN A 71 22.67 0.38 -13.62
N ALA A 72 22.06 0.68 -12.47
CA ALA A 72 22.44 1.82 -11.69
C ALA A 72 23.86 1.61 -11.11
N ASP A 73 24.81 2.44 -11.56
CA ASP A 73 26.22 2.46 -11.14
C ASP A 73 26.48 3.50 -10.03
N GLY A 74 25.56 4.44 -9.85
CA GLY A 74 25.60 5.46 -8.81
C GLY A 74 25.39 4.90 -7.42
N HIS A 75 26.18 5.41 -6.46
CA HIS A 75 26.10 5.07 -5.04
C HIS A 75 25.51 6.22 -4.21
N GLY A 76 24.93 5.88 -3.06
CA GLY A 76 24.38 6.87 -2.12
C GLY A 76 23.19 7.63 -2.72
N ASP A 77 23.20 8.95 -2.60
CA ASP A 77 22.14 9.86 -3.02
C ASP A 77 22.34 10.43 -4.45
N TYR A 78 23.24 9.84 -5.25
CA TYR A 78 23.58 10.31 -6.59
C TYR A 78 22.35 10.49 -7.50
N TYR A 79 21.53 9.44 -7.63
CA TYR A 79 20.34 9.46 -8.48
C TYR A 79 19.29 10.43 -7.95
N THR A 80 19.08 10.50 -6.63
CA THR A 80 18.20 11.48 -6.00
C THR A 80 18.62 12.91 -6.35
N ARG A 81 19.90 13.27 -6.17
CA ARG A 81 20.42 14.61 -6.50
C ARG A 81 20.33 14.91 -8.00
N CYS A 82 20.61 13.91 -8.84
CA CYS A 82 20.49 14.06 -10.29
C CYS A 82 19.04 14.33 -10.71
N LEU A 83 18.08 13.51 -10.25
CA LEU A 83 16.67 13.65 -10.57
C LEU A 83 16.11 14.97 -10.01
N ASP A 84 16.46 15.35 -8.77
CA ASP A 84 16.07 16.64 -8.17
C ASP A 84 16.61 17.86 -8.97
N SER A 85 17.64 17.69 -9.80
CA SER A 85 18.18 18.76 -10.64
C SER A 85 17.43 18.94 -11.98
N VAL A 86 16.55 18.01 -12.35
CA VAL A 86 15.78 18.07 -13.60
C VAL A 86 14.67 19.11 -13.48
N SER A 87 14.61 20.04 -14.43
CA SER A 87 13.61 21.12 -14.44
C SER A 87 12.17 20.60 -14.45
N GLY A 88 11.41 20.92 -13.40
CA GLY A 88 10.03 20.47 -13.19
C GLY A 88 9.89 19.32 -12.19
N VAL A 89 10.99 18.71 -11.75
CA VAL A 89 10.99 17.83 -10.57
C VAL A 89 10.93 18.71 -9.33
N VAL A 90 9.98 18.41 -8.44
CA VAL A 90 9.87 19.05 -7.12
C VAL A 90 10.77 18.31 -6.14
N LYS A 91 10.62 16.98 -6.10
CA LYS A 91 11.39 16.15 -5.18
C LYS A 91 11.37 14.67 -5.56
N THR A 92 12.44 13.97 -5.19
CA THR A 92 12.62 12.54 -5.41
C THR A 92 12.86 11.79 -4.10
N TRP A 93 12.27 10.60 -3.97
CA TRP A 93 12.48 9.70 -2.83
C TRP A 93 12.64 8.25 -3.27
N GLN A 94 13.30 7.44 -2.46
CA GLN A 94 13.25 5.98 -2.59
C GLN A 94 11.97 5.46 -1.94
N PRO A 95 11.26 4.50 -2.57
CA PRO A 95 10.05 3.94 -2.01
C PRO A 95 10.35 3.24 -0.68
N GLN A 96 9.40 3.35 0.25
CA GLN A 96 9.44 2.66 1.53
C GLN A 96 8.62 1.37 1.44
N SER A 97 9.07 0.35 2.16
CA SER A 97 8.38 -0.94 2.24
C SER A 97 7.53 -1.02 3.51
N TYR A 98 6.28 -1.44 3.33
CA TYR A 98 5.30 -1.62 4.38
C TYR A 98 4.86 -3.09 4.46
N LEU A 99 4.32 -3.47 5.61
CA LEU A 99 3.70 -4.77 5.86
C LEU A 99 2.29 -4.55 6.42
N PRO A 100 1.34 -5.47 6.21
CA PRO A 100 0.09 -5.49 6.97
C PRO A 100 0.36 -5.50 8.48
N ALA A 101 -0.36 -4.68 9.23
CA ALA A 101 -0.19 -4.57 10.67
C ALA A 101 -0.71 -5.82 11.39
N SER A 102 0.18 -6.78 11.64
CA SER A 102 -0.16 -8.03 12.32
C SER A 102 0.54 -8.16 13.68
N ARG A 103 -0.16 -8.76 14.65
CA ARG A 103 0.49 -9.33 15.84
C ARG A 103 0.80 -10.79 15.54
N ASN A 104 2.05 -11.21 15.79
CA ASN A 104 2.38 -12.63 15.96
C ASN A 104 1.70 -13.14 17.24
N ASP A 105 0.40 -13.42 17.18
CA ASP A 105 -0.26 -14.10 18.29
C ASP A 105 -0.03 -15.60 18.16
N SER A 106 1.14 -16.02 18.60
CA SER A 106 1.52 -17.43 18.72
C SER A 106 0.72 -18.18 19.80
N THR A 107 -0.34 -17.60 20.38
CA THR A 107 -1.00 -18.13 21.58
C THR A 107 -2.52 -18.25 21.54
N ILE A 108 -3.20 -17.95 20.44
CA ILE A 108 -4.61 -18.36 20.30
C ILE A 108 -4.64 -19.85 19.94
N GLY A 109 -4.65 -20.69 20.97
CA GLY A 109 -4.88 -22.13 20.80
C GLY A 109 -6.13 -22.35 19.95
N ALA A 110 -6.01 -23.22 18.95
CA ALA A 110 -7.03 -23.60 17.97
C ALA A 110 -8.29 -24.29 18.55
N ASN A 111 -8.63 -24.02 19.82
CA ASN A 111 -9.74 -24.59 20.57
C ASN A 111 -10.82 -23.56 20.97
N THR A 112 -10.91 -22.42 20.29
CA THR A 112 -12.05 -21.48 20.45
C THR A 112 -12.86 -21.34 19.17
N LEU A 113 -13.25 -22.48 18.59
CA LEU A 113 -14.43 -22.52 17.73
C LEU A 113 -15.67 -22.25 18.59
N ASP A 114 -16.60 -21.45 18.07
CA ASP A 114 -18.00 -21.24 18.53
C ASP A 114 -18.34 -20.22 19.63
N ARG A 115 -17.50 -19.23 19.95
CA ARG A 115 -18.03 -18.05 20.67
C ARG A 115 -18.03 -16.85 19.75
N PRO A 116 -19.20 -16.34 19.32
CA PRO A 116 -19.24 -15.08 18.59
C PRO A 116 -18.52 -14.02 19.43
N VAL A 117 -17.59 -13.29 18.79
CA VAL A 117 -16.96 -12.14 19.41
C VAL A 117 -18.08 -11.20 19.79
N ASN A 118 -18.31 -11.01 21.09
CA ASN A 118 -19.37 -10.14 21.55
C ASN A 118 -18.94 -8.69 21.32
N ALA A 119 -19.27 -8.19 20.12
CA ALA A 119 -18.99 -6.81 19.71
C ALA A 119 -19.48 -5.81 20.76
N SER A 120 -20.56 -6.11 21.49
CA SER A 120 -21.09 -5.24 22.55
C SER A 120 -20.11 -4.97 23.69
N ILE A 121 -19.19 -5.88 24.02
CA ILE A 121 -18.20 -5.63 25.08
C ILE A 121 -17.16 -4.62 24.60
N LEU A 122 -16.59 -4.86 23.42
CA LEU A 122 -15.60 -3.98 22.82
C LEU A 122 -16.20 -2.60 22.50
N HIS A 123 -17.41 -2.58 21.96
CA HIS A 123 -18.14 -1.34 21.67
C HIS A 123 -18.49 -0.56 22.94
N GLY A 124 -18.76 -1.25 24.05
CA GLY A 124 -18.94 -0.60 25.34
C GLY A 124 -17.66 0.07 25.84
N MET A 125 -16.50 -0.56 25.63
CA MET A 125 -15.21 0.00 26.05
C MET A 125 -14.73 1.17 25.18
N THR A 126 -15.10 1.20 23.90
CA THR A 126 -14.67 2.24 22.95
C THR A 126 -15.68 3.37 22.77
N GLY A 127 -16.85 3.30 23.41
CA GLY A 127 -17.94 4.26 23.25
C GLY A 127 -18.77 4.08 21.97
N VAL A 128 -18.43 3.11 21.12
CA VAL A 128 -19.19 2.77 19.91
C VAL A 128 -20.62 2.35 20.25
N LYS A 129 -20.83 1.70 21.41
CA LYS A 129 -22.16 1.32 21.87
C LYS A 129 -23.08 2.53 22.02
N ASP A 130 -22.59 3.62 22.60
CA ASP A 130 -23.40 4.81 22.83
C ASP A 130 -23.79 5.49 21.50
N LEU A 131 -22.89 5.44 20.51
CA LEU A 131 -23.18 5.90 19.14
C LEU A 131 -24.25 5.04 18.46
N HIS A 132 -24.13 3.71 18.56
CA HIS A 132 -25.15 2.79 18.02
C HIS A 132 -26.51 2.98 18.69
N ASP A 133 -26.55 3.13 20.01
CA ASP A 133 -27.78 3.39 20.78
C ASP A 133 -28.42 4.73 20.39
N ALA A 134 -27.62 5.71 19.95
CA ALA A 134 -28.07 6.99 19.39
C ALA A 134 -28.44 6.93 17.89
N GLY A 135 -28.35 5.77 17.24
CA GLY A 135 -28.62 5.59 15.81
C GLY A 135 -27.51 6.09 14.87
N ILE A 136 -26.31 6.33 15.39
CA ILE A 136 -25.13 6.74 14.62
C ILE A 136 -24.31 5.50 14.26
N ALA A 137 -24.40 5.06 13.01
CA ALA A 137 -23.80 3.82 12.54
C ALA A 137 -22.99 3.95 11.23
N GLY A 138 -22.65 5.19 10.83
CA GLY A 138 -21.85 5.47 9.64
C GLY A 138 -22.63 5.61 8.33
N ARG A 139 -23.96 5.73 8.40
CA ARG A 139 -24.82 5.90 7.22
C ARG A 139 -24.38 7.06 6.34
N GLY A 140 -24.25 6.77 5.04
CA GLY A 140 -23.88 7.77 4.03
C GLY A 140 -22.39 8.13 4.02
N LEU A 141 -21.57 7.45 4.83
CA LEU A 141 -20.12 7.55 4.78
C LEU A 141 -19.53 6.38 3.99
N THR A 142 -18.42 6.66 3.30
CA THR A 142 -17.64 5.68 2.57
C THR A 142 -16.23 5.57 3.15
N ILE A 143 -15.79 4.36 3.45
CA ILE A 143 -14.44 4.05 3.96
C ILE A 143 -13.63 3.33 2.89
N ALA A 144 -12.51 3.91 2.48
CA ALA A 144 -11.51 3.25 1.63
C ALA A 144 -10.58 2.38 2.48
N MET A 145 -10.57 1.08 2.17
CA MET A 145 -9.70 0.08 2.76
C MET A 145 -8.49 -0.10 1.85
N VAL A 146 -7.32 0.40 2.27
CA VAL A 146 -6.06 0.20 1.55
C VAL A 146 -5.31 -0.95 2.22
N ASP A 147 -5.50 -2.17 1.70
CA ASP A 147 -5.15 -3.40 2.40
C ASP A 147 -4.83 -4.57 1.45
N THR A 148 -4.77 -5.81 1.93
CA THR A 148 -4.30 -6.98 1.19
C THR A 148 -5.31 -7.57 0.19
N GLY A 149 -6.50 -7.01 0.13
CA GLY A 149 -7.65 -7.53 -0.62
C GLY A 149 -8.78 -7.94 0.32
N VAL A 150 -9.91 -8.37 -0.24
CA VAL A 150 -11.11 -8.68 0.55
C VAL A 150 -11.90 -9.83 -0.03
N ASP A 151 -12.38 -10.70 0.84
CA ASP A 151 -13.50 -11.59 0.52
C ASP A 151 -14.80 -10.79 0.63
N TYR A 152 -15.19 -10.13 -0.46
CA TYR A 152 -16.46 -9.42 -0.52
C TYR A 152 -17.68 -10.37 -0.55
N GLY A 153 -17.47 -11.67 -0.77
CA GLY A 153 -18.50 -12.70 -0.70
C GLY A 153 -18.89 -13.06 0.73
N HIS A 154 -18.16 -12.56 1.72
CA HIS A 154 -18.47 -12.80 3.13
C HIS A 154 -19.82 -12.15 3.53
N PRO A 155 -20.75 -12.87 4.20
CA PRO A 155 -22.07 -12.32 4.54
C PRO A 155 -22.05 -11.06 5.40
N ALA A 156 -21.13 -10.99 6.37
CA ALA A 156 -20.94 -9.76 7.15
C ALA A 156 -20.47 -8.55 6.31
N LEU A 157 -19.92 -8.78 5.12
CA LEU A 157 -19.46 -7.76 4.19
C LEU A 157 -20.42 -7.54 3.01
N GLY A 158 -21.62 -8.12 3.07
CA GLY A 158 -22.73 -7.83 2.14
C GLY A 158 -22.90 -8.81 0.99
N ASP A 159 -22.19 -9.94 0.97
CA ASP A 159 -22.34 -11.02 -0.05
C ASP A 159 -22.10 -10.58 -1.50
N GLY A 160 -21.24 -9.57 -1.71
CA GLY A 160 -20.83 -9.12 -3.04
C GLY A 160 -20.21 -7.74 -3.10
N MET A 161 -19.92 -7.30 -4.32
CA MET A 161 -19.34 -6.00 -4.64
C MET A 161 -20.13 -5.31 -5.76
N GLY A 162 -20.28 -3.99 -5.66
CA GLY A 162 -20.88 -3.12 -6.67
C GLY A 162 -22.12 -2.38 -6.17
N GLU A 163 -22.98 -1.97 -7.10
CA GLU A 163 -24.19 -1.23 -6.78
C GLU A 163 -25.12 -2.06 -5.87
N GLY A 164 -25.57 -1.46 -4.76
CA GLY A 164 -26.43 -2.12 -3.77
C GLY A 164 -25.69 -2.99 -2.74
N TYR A 165 -24.39 -3.23 -2.92
CA TYR A 165 -23.56 -3.95 -1.97
C TYR A 165 -22.89 -3.02 -0.95
N LYS A 166 -22.41 -3.59 0.15
CA LYS A 166 -21.63 -2.85 1.15
C LYS A 166 -20.28 -2.41 0.58
N ILE A 167 -19.60 -3.28 -0.16
CA ILE A 167 -18.40 -2.92 -0.90
C ILE A 167 -18.84 -2.39 -2.26
N GLN A 168 -18.77 -1.08 -2.48
CA GLN A 168 -19.31 -0.42 -3.66
C GLN A 168 -18.32 -0.33 -4.81
N TYR A 169 -17.02 -0.37 -4.50
CA TYR A 169 -15.93 -0.29 -5.46
C TYR A 169 -14.73 -1.08 -4.97
N GLY A 170 -13.96 -1.59 -5.93
CA GLY A 170 -12.79 -2.39 -5.71
C GLY A 170 -11.76 -2.20 -6.82
N ILE A 171 -10.48 -2.27 -6.47
CA ILE A 171 -9.38 -2.33 -7.43
C ILE A 171 -8.22 -3.13 -6.85
N ASP A 172 -7.65 -4.02 -7.66
CA ASP A 172 -6.33 -4.59 -7.42
C ASP A 172 -5.28 -3.73 -8.11
N LEU A 173 -4.33 -3.20 -7.34
CA LEU A 173 -3.27 -2.34 -7.85
C LEU A 173 -2.00 -3.11 -8.21
N VAL A 174 -1.91 -4.41 -7.92
CA VAL A 174 -0.68 -5.19 -8.04
C VAL A 174 -0.84 -6.50 -8.80
N GLY A 175 -1.95 -7.20 -8.58
CA GLY A 175 -2.21 -8.55 -9.09
C GLY A 175 -1.66 -9.65 -8.17
N ASP A 176 -2.22 -10.86 -8.31
CA ASP A 176 -1.95 -11.99 -7.40
C ASP A 176 -0.47 -12.38 -7.30
N ASN A 177 0.25 -12.39 -8.42
CA ASN A 177 1.62 -12.89 -8.50
C ASN A 177 2.68 -11.78 -8.39
N TRP A 178 2.31 -10.61 -7.90
CA TRP A 178 3.20 -9.46 -7.83
C TRP A 178 4.46 -9.70 -6.98
N GLN A 179 5.59 -9.15 -7.44
CA GLN A 179 6.86 -9.07 -6.72
C GLN A 179 7.46 -7.66 -6.82
N ILE A 180 8.35 -7.32 -5.89
CA ILE A 180 9.07 -6.04 -5.92
C ILE A 180 9.96 -6.00 -7.18
N GLY A 181 9.75 -4.97 -8.00
CA GLY A 181 10.41 -4.79 -9.29
C GLY A 181 9.57 -5.22 -10.48
N ASP A 182 8.45 -5.93 -10.27
CA ASP A 182 7.50 -6.20 -11.33
C ASP A 182 6.70 -4.93 -11.67
N SER A 183 6.30 -4.82 -12.94
CA SER A 183 5.24 -3.89 -13.33
C SER A 183 3.91 -4.36 -12.72
N PRO A 184 3.21 -3.51 -11.94
CA PRO A 184 1.94 -3.88 -11.34
C PRO A 184 0.91 -4.27 -12.40
N ARG A 185 0.10 -5.30 -12.14
CA ARG A 185 -0.98 -5.74 -13.02
C ARG A 185 -2.32 -5.35 -12.39
N MET A 186 -2.76 -4.14 -12.71
CA MET A 186 -3.99 -3.61 -12.14
C MET A 186 -5.23 -4.23 -12.79
N ASP A 187 -6.24 -4.53 -11.99
CA ASP A 187 -7.57 -4.93 -12.44
C ASP A 187 -8.65 -4.47 -11.46
N SER A 188 -9.92 -4.62 -11.84
CA SER A 188 -11.06 -4.11 -11.05
C SER A 188 -11.54 -5.06 -9.95
N ASP A 189 -10.80 -6.13 -9.64
CA ASP A 189 -11.22 -7.16 -8.71
C ASP A 189 -10.28 -7.26 -7.50
N PRO A 190 -10.63 -6.67 -6.33
CA PRO A 190 -9.81 -6.75 -5.13
C PRO A 190 -9.98 -8.10 -4.40
N TYR A 191 -10.74 -9.06 -4.96
CA TYR A 191 -11.04 -10.33 -4.32
C TYR A 191 -9.77 -11.11 -3.99
N THR A 192 -9.73 -11.70 -2.81
CA THR A 192 -8.66 -12.64 -2.48
C THR A 192 -9.04 -13.60 -1.36
N GLU A 193 -8.53 -14.83 -1.45
CA GLU A 193 -8.59 -15.85 -0.40
C GLU A 193 -7.20 -16.20 0.17
N CYS A 194 -6.12 -15.67 -0.41
CA CYS A 194 -4.75 -16.01 0.00
C CYS A 194 -4.30 -15.23 1.25
N THR A 195 -5.09 -14.24 1.65
CA THR A 195 -4.88 -13.35 2.81
C THR A 195 -6.23 -12.98 3.40
N ASP A 196 -6.29 -12.91 4.72
CA ASP A 196 -7.47 -12.61 5.53
C ASP A 196 -7.45 -11.20 6.14
N HIS A 197 -6.31 -10.50 6.07
CA HIS A 197 -6.08 -9.24 6.77
C HIS A 197 -7.08 -8.15 6.34
N GLY A 198 -7.20 -7.86 5.04
CA GLY A 198 -8.15 -6.86 4.57
C GLY A 198 -9.62 -7.20 4.84
N THR A 199 -10.01 -8.47 4.71
CA THR A 199 -11.35 -8.96 5.12
C THR A 199 -11.61 -8.73 6.60
N HIS A 200 -10.64 -9.08 7.46
CA HIS A 200 -10.74 -8.93 8.90
C HIS A 200 -10.84 -7.45 9.31
N VAL A 201 -9.98 -6.59 8.76
CA VAL A 201 -10.01 -5.14 9.03
C VAL A 201 -11.32 -4.51 8.52
N SER A 202 -11.80 -4.92 7.33
CA SER A 202 -13.10 -4.50 6.79
C SER A 202 -14.27 -4.89 7.72
N GLY A 203 -14.20 -6.08 8.31
CA GLY A 203 -15.15 -6.56 9.30
C GLY A 203 -15.18 -5.69 10.56
N ILE A 204 -14.02 -5.31 11.10
CA ILE A 204 -13.92 -4.38 12.23
C ILE A 204 -14.56 -3.03 11.87
N ALA A 205 -14.23 -2.49 10.70
CA ALA A 205 -14.69 -1.18 10.28
C ALA A 205 -16.21 -1.13 10.08
N ALA A 206 -16.76 -2.05 9.28
CA ALA A 206 -18.15 -1.94 8.80
C ALA A 206 -18.88 -3.28 8.66
N GLY A 207 -18.37 -4.38 9.21
CA GLY A 207 -19.05 -5.68 9.17
C GLY A 207 -20.44 -5.62 9.81
N ASN A 208 -21.41 -6.36 9.27
CA ASN A 208 -22.78 -6.34 9.76
C ASN A 208 -23.46 -7.71 9.61
N GLN A 209 -23.38 -8.53 10.65
CA GLN A 209 -24.05 -9.83 10.73
C GLN A 209 -24.67 -10.03 12.14
N PRO A 210 -25.69 -9.24 12.49
CA PRO A 210 -26.24 -9.21 13.85
C PRO A 210 -26.90 -10.53 14.26
N SER A 211 -27.34 -11.35 13.30
CA SER A 211 -27.85 -12.71 13.54
C SER A 211 -26.82 -13.63 14.20
N LEU A 212 -25.52 -13.34 14.04
CA LEU A 212 -24.41 -14.03 14.70
C LEU A 212 -23.79 -13.19 15.82
N GLY A 213 -24.38 -12.06 16.18
CA GLY A 213 -23.84 -11.14 17.20
C GLY A 213 -22.59 -10.37 16.76
N PHE A 214 -22.29 -10.33 15.46
CA PHE A 214 -21.14 -9.62 14.91
C PHE A 214 -21.59 -8.31 14.23
N VAL A 215 -21.06 -7.19 14.73
CA VAL A 215 -21.30 -5.85 14.19
C VAL A 215 -19.99 -5.06 14.33
N GLY A 216 -19.54 -4.43 13.26
CA GLY A 216 -18.38 -3.54 13.24
C GLY A 216 -18.71 -2.15 13.79
N VAL A 217 -17.73 -1.25 13.71
CA VAL A 217 -17.83 0.11 14.27
C VAL A 217 -18.87 0.96 13.54
N ALA A 218 -18.88 0.93 12.20
CA ALA A 218 -19.75 1.70 11.33
C ALA A 218 -20.52 0.76 10.37
N PRO A 219 -21.45 -0.07 10.87
CA PRO A 219 -22.09 -1.13 10.08
C PRO A 219 -22.98 -0.62 8.94
N GLU A 220 -23.36 0.66 8.95
CA GLU A 220 -24.12 1.30 7.86
C GLU A 220 -23.25 2.08 6.88
N ALA A 221 -21.93 2.11 7.08
CA ALA A 221 -21.00 2.67 6.11
C ALA A 221 -20.84 1.75 4.90
N SER A 222 -20.57 2.38 3.76
CA SER A 222 -20.10 1.74 2.54
C SER A 222 -18.59 1.59 2.57
N LEU A 223 -18.09 0.57 1.89
CA LEU A 223 -16.66 0.29 1.76
C LEU A 223 -16.23 0.43 0.30
N GLU A 224 -15.02 0.91 0.09
CA GLU A 224 -14.26 0.72 -1.15
C GLU A 224 -12.97 -0.01 -0.82
N HIS A 225 -12.51 -0.93 -1.67
CA HIS A 225 -11.32 -1.73 -1.39
C HIS A 225 -10.21 -1.53 -2.41
N TYR A 226 -9.02 -1.18 -1.93
CA TYR A 226 -7.83 -0.93 -2.73
C TYR A 226 -6.78 -1.95 -2.33
N ARG A 227 -6.70 -3.02 -3.11
CA ARG A 227 -5.75 -4.10 -2.85
C ARG A 227 -4.35 -3.66 -3.27
N VAL A 228 -3.43 -3.64 -2.30
CA VAL A 228 -2.04 -3.19 -2.48
C VAL A 228 -1.01 -4.32 -2.26
N SER A 229 -1.48 -5.56 -2.12
CA SER A 229 -0.63 -6.73 -1.89
C SER A 229 -1.09 -7.93 -2.71
N GLY A 230 -0.12 -8.62 -3.32
CA GLY A 230 -0.33 -9.92 -3.97
C GLY A 230 -0.22 -11.08 -2.99
N CYS A 231 -0.47 -12.29 -3.48
CA CYS A 231 -0.46 -13.52 -2.67
C CYS A 231 0.93 -13.98 -2.23
N ASN A 232 1.99 -13.42 -2.82
CA ASN A 232 3.38 -13.79 -2.56
C ASN A 232 3.94 -13.26 -1.22
N ARG A 233 3.12 -12.55 -0.41
CA ARG A 233 3.50 -11.99 0.91
C ARG A 233 4.75 -11.11 0.87
N VAL A 234 4.97 -10.44 -0.26
CA VAL A 234 6.05 -9.46 -0.43
C VAL A 234 5.66 -8.13 0.22
N PRO A 235 6.61 -7.33 0.72
CA PRO A 235 6.33 -6.02 1.28
C PRO A 235 5.64 -5.08 0.28
N ILE A 236 4.63 -4.35 0.76
CA ILE A 236 3.86 -3.36 0.00
C ILE A 236 4.76 -2.14 -0.23
N GLN A 237 4.90 -1.69 -1.49
CA GLN A 237 5.69 -0.49 -1.80
C GLN A 237 4.87 0.79 -1.63
N SER A 238 5.50 1.85 -1.15
CA SER A 238 4.85 3.14 -0.89
C SER A 238 4.27 3.80 -2.14
N ASP A 239 4.81 3.55 -3.33
CA ASP A 239 4.26 4.06 -4.58
C ASP A 239 2.88 3.45 -4.89
N ILE A 240 2.67 2.16 -4.58
CA ILE A 240 1.35 1.48 -4.66
C ILE A 240 0.37 2.08 -3.64
N ILE A 241 0.84 2.35 -2.41
CA ILE A 241 0.01 2.99 -1.37
C ILE A 241 -0.40 4.40 -1.81
N ILE A 242 0.52 5.19 -2.37
CA ILE A 242 0.22 6.53 -2.91
C ILE A 242 -0.86 6.42 -3.98
N GLN A 243 -0.74 5.50 -4.93
CA GLN A 243 -1.77 5.29 -5.96
C GLN A 243 -3.14 4.97 -5.34
N ALA A 244 -3.19 4.10 -4.33
CA ALA A 244 -4.42 3.76 -3.63
C ALA A 244 -5.05 4.98 -2.96
N VAL A 245 -4.27 5.76 -2.21
CA VAL A 245 -4.73 6.96 -1.51
C VAL A 245 -5.21 8.04 -2.48
N LEU A 246 -4.49 8.27 -3.58
CA LEU A 246 -4.88 9.24 -4.59
C LEU A 246 -6.15 8.80 -5.35
N THR A 247 -6.30 7.50 -5.61
CA THR A 247 -7.53 6.96 -6.22
C THR A 247 -8.72 7.12 -5.27
N ALA A 248 -8.55 6.83 -3.98
CA ALA A 248 -9.55 7.06 -2.94
C ALA A 248 -9.95 8.54 -2.83
N TYR A 249 -8.97 9.44 -2.85
CA TYR A 249 -9.21 10.88 -2.85
C TYR A 249 -10.04 11.32 -4.07
N SER A 250 -9.68 10.89 -5.27
CA SER A 250 -10.43 11.19 -6.49
C SER A 250 -11.88 10.66 -6.45
N ARG A 251 -12.09 9.54 -5.75
CA ARG A 251 -13.41 8.96 -5.51
C ARG A 251 -14.17 9.62 -4.36
N LYS A 252 -13.56 10.58 -3.67
CA LYS A 252 -14.17 11.41 -2.62
C LYS A 252 -14.72 10.58 -1.46
N VAL A 253 -13.99 9.54 -1.06
CA VAL A 253 -14.30 8.78 0.15
C VAL A 253 -14.15 9.67 1.40
N ASP A 254 -14.85 9.36 2.48
CA ASP A 254 -14.84 10.16 3.71
C ASP A 254 -13.68 9.78 4.64
N VAL A 255 -13.28 8.50 4.61
CA VAL A 255 -12.23 7.94 5.48
C VAL A 255 -11.32 7.04 4.66
N VAL A 256 -10.00 7.13 4.89
CA VAL A 256 -9.02 6.18 4.35
C VAL A 256 -8.40 5.42 5.52
N SER A 257 -8.48 4.10 5.48
CA SER A 257 -7.89 3.19 6.46
C SER A 257 -6.62 2.54 5.89
N LEU A 258 -5.51 2.66 6.62
CA LEU A 258 -4.19 2.14 6.27
C LEU A 258 -3.67 1.29 7.43
N SER A 259 -4.14 0.05 7.56
CA SER A 259 -3.70 -0.88 8.62
C SER A 259 -2.35 -1.51 8.28
N LEU A 260 -1.34 -0.66 8.10
CA LEU A 260 0.01 -1.02 7.62
C LEU A 260 1.07 -0.53 8.62
N THR A 261 2.20 -1.22 8.67
CA THR A 261 3.39 -0.84 9.45
C THR A 261 4.62 -0.77 8.55
N LEU A 262 5.64 0.00 8.96
CA LEU A 262 6.94 -0.01 8.29
C LEU A 262 7.60 -1.39 8.44
N ASN A 263 8.26 -1.85 7.37
CA ASN A 263 9.05 -3.09 7.39
C ASN A 263 10.34 -2.98 8.23
N THR A 264 10.75 -1.75 8.56
CA THR A 264 11.98 -1.46 9.33
C THR A 264 11.77 -1.45 10.86
N GLY A 265 10.57 -1.80 11.34
CA GLY A 265 10.21 -1.76 12.75
C GLY A 265 9.29 -0.57 13.08
N PRO A 266 8.98 -0.34 14.37
CA PRO A 266 8.15 0.79 14.78
C PRO A 266 8.72 2.10 14.24
N TYR A 267 7.84 3.08 14.00
CA TYR A 267 8.25 4.46 13.77
C TYR A 267 9.27 4.82 14.86
N PRO A 268 10.41 5.45 14.54
CA PRO A 268 11.30 5.91 15.59
C PRO A 268 10.47 6.86 16.44
N ASP A 269 10.11 6.42 17.65
CA ASP A 269 9.68 7.29 18.73
C ASP A 269 10.91 8.19 18.97
N GLY A 270 11.03 9.25 18.16
CA GLY A 270 11.97 10.31 18.42
C GLY A 270 11.67 10.73 19.84
N ASN A 271 12.66 10.63 20.72
CA ASN A 271 12.58 11.13 22.09
C ASN A 271 11.94 12.53 22.04
N LEU A 272 10.66 12.62 22.37
CA LEU A 272 9.93 13.85 22.61
C LEU A 272 10.49 14.53 23.86
#